data_AF-A0A945MP77-F1
#
_entry.id   AF-A0A945MP77-F1
#
_cell.length_a   1.000
_cell.length_b   1.000
_cell.length_c   1.000
_cell.angle_alpha   90.00
_cell.angle_beta   90.00
_cell.angle_gamma   90.00
#
_symmetry.space_group_name_H-M   'P 1'
#
loop_
_entity.id
_entity.type
_entity.pdbx_description
1 polymer ?
#
loop_
_entity_poly.entity_id
_entity_poly.type
_entity_poly.pdbx_seq_one_letter_code
_entity_poly.pdbx_strand_id
1 'polypeptide(L)'
;MASLALGCWLAERNLIAHPRPLRIYALLEAGIALGALFLPLLQHGLTVLYVGIFGSQPALPEASGLLIAYQWLATFAALVLPVGCMGATWPIIVRYVVRTDASIGPHTGLFYALNTAGAVLGTLATAYLLLPTLGLQQTIWTGAAVNGLVCLIALFVDRQVDDLVVATDQAPQNHSFANNHKPLIALLIALSGLTAFFYEVFWTRLLSPTMAGTITAFATMLATFLAGLTVGGGLAGRLSSRAQRAAPGFAVAQLGTALLTLLAYEILCAMAIDQLGPAAQAAA
;
A
#
# COMPACT_ATOMS: atom_id res chain seq x y z
N MET A 1 -0.73 -5.65 4.14
CA MET A 1 -1.83 -4.92 4.81
C MET A 1 -1.86 -5.11 6.32
N ALA A 2 -1.78 -6.33 6.85
CA ALA A 2 -1.74 -6.56 8.31
C ALA A 2 -0.67 -5.72 9.04
N SER A 3 0.56 -5.66 8.51
CA SER A 3 1.64 -4.88 9.11
C SER A 3 1.39 -3.36 9.06
N LEU A 4 0.82 -2.84 7.96
CA LEU A 4 0.40 -1.42 7.87
C LEU A 4 -0.63 -1.09 8.95
N ALA A 5 -1.66 -1.94 9.08
CA ALA A 5 -2.71 -1.75 10.08
C ALA A 5 -2.17 -1.82 11.51
N LEU A 6 -1.28 -2.78 11.78
CA LEU A 6 -0.59 -2.90 13.07
C LEU A 6 0.23 -1.65 13.39
N GLY A 7 0.99 -1.15 12.43
CA GLY A 7 1.78 0.07 12.57
C GLY A 7 0.92 1.30 12.84
N CYS A 8 -0.17 1.47 12.10
CA CYS A 8 -1.15 2.53 12.30
C CYS A 8 -1.75 2.46 13.71
N TRP A 9 -2.22 1.29 14.14
CA TRP A 9 -2.80 1.08 15.46
C TRP A 9 -1.80 1.35 16.60
N LEU A 10 -0.54 0.89 16.46
CA LEU A 10 0.52 1.18 17.42
C LEU A 10 0.82 2.68 17.50
N ALA A 11 0.80 3.37 16.36
CA ALA A 11 1.03 4.80 16.31
C ALA A 11 -0.10 5.60 16.99
N GLU A 12 -1.35 5.27 16.69
CA GLU A 12 -2.53 5.90 17.33
C GLU A 12 -2.56 5.67 18.85
N ARG A 13 -2.15 4.49 19.31
CA ARG A 13 -2.16 4.17 20.74
C ARG A 13 -1.02 4.83 21.52
N ASN A 14 0.19 4.86 20.97
CA ASN A 14 1.40 5.16 21.73
C ASN A 14 2.20 6.37 21.23
N LEU A 15 2.13 6.70 19.94
CA LEU A 15 3.03 7.67 19.30
C LEU A 15 2.35 9.01 19.00
N ILE A 16 1.02 9.00 18.82
CA ILE A 16 0.26 10.19 18.43
C ILE A 16 0.30 11.27 19.52
N ALA A 17 0.41 10.89 20.80
CA ALA A 17 0.45 11.85 21.92
C ALA A 17 1.82 12.52 22.11
N HIS A 18 2.85 12.11 21.36
CA HIS A 18 4.21 12.58 21.58
C HIS A 18 4.38 14.07 21.25
N PRO A 19 5.12 14.87 22.03
CA PRO A 19 5.23 16.33 21.82
C PRO A 19 5.91 16.71 20.50
N ARG A 20 6.77 15.83 19.97
CA ARG A 20 7.50 16.05 18.71
C ARG A 20 7.10 15.02 17.65
N PRO A 21 5.99 15.24 16.91
CA PRO A 21 5.52 14.30 15.90
C PRO A 21 6.51 14.16 14.74
N LEU A 22 7.18 15.24 14.35
CA LEU A 22 8.11 15.22 13.21
C LEU A 22 9.39 14.41 13.50
N ARG A 23 9.86 14.38 14.76
CA ARG A 23 10.92 13.43 15.18
C ARG A 23 10.48 11.97 15.09
N ILE A 24 9.25 11.65 15.50
CA ILE A 24 8.73 10.28 15.36
C ILE A 24 8.65 9.90 13.89
N TYR A 25 8.14 10.79 13.04
CA TYR A 25 8.11 10.58 11.59
C TYR A 25 9.52 10.28 11.05
N ALA A 26 10.53 11.07 11.44
CA ALA A 26 11.91 10.80 11.04
C ALA A 26 12.45 9.44 11.51
N LEU A 27 12.15 9.04 12.76
CA LEU A 27 12.52 7.72 13.28
C LEU A 27 11.84 6.58 12.52
N LEU A 28 10.59 6.74 12.11
CA LEU A 28 9.88 5.77 11.28
C LEU A 28 10.51 5.66 9.89
N GLU A 29 10.87 6.77 9.25
CA GLU A 29 11.57 6.79 7.96
C GLU A 29 12.96 6.14 8.06
N ALA A 30 13.68 6.37 9.16
CA ALA A 30 14.91 5.65 9.45
C ALA A 30 14.67 4.14 9.63
N GLY A 31 13.59 3.75 10.30
CA GLY A 31 13.18 2.35 10.45
C GLY A 31 12.88 1.67 9.11
N ILE A 32 12.25 2.38 8.17
CA ILE A 32 12.02 1.88 6.80
C ILE A 32 13.35 1.68 6.08
N ALA A 33 14.24 2.68 6.12
CA ALA A 33 15.55 2.61 5.48
C ALA A 33 16.41 1.47 6.04
N LEU A 34 16.51 1.35 7.37
CA LEU A 34 17.26 0.28 8.04
C LEU A 34 16.64 -1.09 7.76
N GLY A 35 15.31 -1.21 7.75
CA GLY A 35 14.60 -2.43 7.39
C GLY A 35 14.91 -2.87 5.95
N ALA A 36 14.96 -1.92 5.00
CA ALA A 36 15.33 -2.19 3.62
C ALA A 36 16.80 -2.63 3.49
N LEU A 37 17.72 -2.00 4.22
CA LEU A 37 19.14 -2.38 4.22
C LEU A 37 19.39 -3.75 4.87
N PHE A 38 18.55 -4.17 5.82
CA PHE A 38 18.61 -5.49 6.44
C PHE A 38 18.10 -6.60 5.51
N LEU A 39 17.30 -6.25 4.50
CA LEU A 39 16.61 -7.21 3.62
C LEU A 39 17.55 -8.19 2.88
N PRO A 40 18.70 -7.78 2.30
CA PRO A 40 19.62 -8.70 1.64
C PRO A 40 20.23 -9.73 2.62
N LEU A 41 20.57 -9.30 3.83
CA LEU A 41 21.10 -10.19 4.88
C LEU A 41 20.03 -11.20 5.32
N LEU A 42 18.81 -10.73 5.52
CA LEU A 42 17.68 -11.57 5.84
C LEU A 42 17.39 -12.56 4.71
N GLN A 43 17.40 -12.12 3.45
CA GLN A 43 17.18 -12.98 2.28
C GLN A 43 18.23 -14.09 2.18
N HIS A 44 19.49 -13.78 2.46
CA HIS A 44 20.54 -14.79 2.52
C HIS A 44 20.25 -15.83 3.61
N GLY A 45 19.92 -15.40 4.82
CA GLY A 45 19.55 -16.30 5.93
C GLY A 45 18.32 -17.14 5.63
N LEU A 46 17.29 -16.54 5.01
CA LEU A 46 16.08 -17.23 4.56
C LEU A 46 16.43 -18.29 3.51
N THR A 47 17.30 -17.98 2.55
CA THR A 47 17.73 -18.92 1.51
C THR A 47 18.51 -20.10 2.09
N VAL A 48 19.42 -19.84 3.05
CA VAL A 48 20.12 -20.91 3.79
C VAL A 48 19.12 -21.81 4.50
N LEU A 49 18.11 -21.23 5.18
CA LEU A 49 17.05 -21.99 5.84
C LEU A 49 16.21 -22.80 4.85
N TYR A 50 15.86 -22.21 3.69
CA TYR A 50 15.13 -22.89 2.63
C TYR A 50 15.89 -24.12 2.13
N VAL A 51 17.17 -23.97 1.80
CA VAL A 51 18.03 -25.07 1.34
C VAL A 51 18.21 -26.11 2.44
N GLY A 52 18.35 -25.69 3.70
CA GLY A 52 18.47 -26.62 4.84
C GLY A 52 17.23 -27.49 5.06
N ILE A 53 16.03 -26.95 4.83
CA ILE A 53 14.76 -27.68 5.02
C ILE A 53 14.38 -28.50 3.79
N PHE A 54 14.58 -27.95 2.59
CA PHE A 54 14.02 -28.49 1.34
C PHE A 54 15.06 -29.01 0.35
N GLY A 55 16.35 -28.72 0.54
CA GLY A 55 17.40 -29.00 -0.44
C GLY A 55 17.77 -30.47 -0.62
N SER A 56 17.40 -31.34 0.34
CA SER A 56 17.66 -32.79 0.29
C SER A 56 16.49 -33.60 -0.27
N GLN A 57 15.44 -32.94 -0.78
CA GLN A 57 14.26 -33.60 -1.33
C GLN A 57 14.59 -34.21 -2.71
N PRO A 58 14.20 -35.47 -2.98
CA PRO A 58 14.47 -36.14 -4.26
C PRO A 58 13.67 -35.55 -5.45
N ALA A 59 12.64 -34.77 -5.16
CA ALA A 59 11.89 -33.98 -6.14
C ALA A 59 11.86 -32.51 -5.70
N LEU A 60 11.61 -31.60 -6.67
CA LEU A 60 11.38 -30.19 -6.34
C LEU A 60 10.26 -30.11 -5.29
N PRO A 61 10.37 -29.24 -4.28
CA PRO A 61 9.32 -29.05 -3.30
C PRO A 61 8.02 -28.70 -4.03
N GLU A 62 7.09 -29.64 -4.08
CA GLU A 62 5.73 -29.37 -4.54
C GLU A 62 5.08 -28.35 -3.59
N ALA A 63 3.88 -27.86 -3.93
CA ALA A 63 3.08 -26.96 -3.11
C ALA A 63 2.58 -27.63 -1.80
N SER A 64 3.49 -28.25 -1.06
CA SER A 64 3.31 -28.78 0.28
C SER A 64 2.93 -27.65 1.22
N GLY A 65 2.09 -27.97 2.22
CA GLY A 65 1.70 -27.00 3.24
C GLY A 65 2.90 -26.36 3.95
N LEU A 66 4.00 -27.10 4.09
CA LEU A 66 5.24 -26.60 4.70
C LEU A 66 5.95 -25.55 3.83
N LEU A 67 6.05 -25.77 2.51
CA LEU A 67 6.63 -24.80 1.59
C LEU A 67 5.84 -23.49 1.60
N ILE A 68 4.51 -23.60 1.55
CA ILE A 68 3.62 -22.45 1.60
C ILE A 68 3.80 -21.71 2.93
N ALA A 69 3.78 -22.43 4.06
CA ALA A 69 4.00 -21.83 5.38
C ALA A 69 5.35 -21.10 5.46
N TYR A 70 6.43 -21.71 4.95
CA TYR A 70 7.74 -21.07 4.87
C TYR A 70 7.69 -19.77 4.05
N GLN A 71 7.12 -19.79 2.84
CA GLN A 71 7.05 -18.61 1.96
C GLN A 71 6.28 -17.46 2.62
N TRP A 72 5.15 -17.77 3.27
CA TRP A 72 4.34 -16.78 3.97
C TRP A 72 5.09 -16.18 5.16
N LEU A 73 5.68 -17.01 6.02
CA LEU A 73 6.41 -16.56 7.21
C LEU A 73 7.66 -15.77 6.85
N ALA A 74 8.43 -16.24 5.87
CA ALA A 74 9.63 -15.59 5.37
C ALA A 74 9.31 -14.19 4.80
N THR A 75 8.28 -14.09 3.96
CA THR A 75 7.84 -12.82 3.37
C THR A 75 7.28 -11.88 4.43
N PHE A 76 6.49 -12.40 5.38
CA PHE A 76 5.97 -11.61 6.48
C PHE A 76 7.09 -11.05 7.36
N ALA A 77 8.06 -11.87 7.75
CA ALA A 77 9.21 -11.45 8.55
C ALA A 77 10.04 -10.38 7.83
N ALA A 78 10.20 -10.51 6.51
CA ALA A 78 10.92 -9.54 5.70
C ALA A 78 10.24 -8.17 5.62
N LEU A 79 8.90 -8.15 5.62
CA LEU A 79 8.13 -6.92 5.38
C LEU A 79 7.56 -6.30 6.66
N VAL A 80 7.41 -7.04 7.76
CA VAL A 80 6.67 -6.56 8.94
C VAL A 80 7.20 -5.26 9.50
N LEU A 81 8.53 -5.10 9.58
CA LEU A 81 9.16 -3.89 10.11
C LEU A 81 8.99 -2.69 9.16
N PRO A 82 9.51 -2.69 7.91
CA PRO A 82 9.41 -1.51 7.05
C PRO A 82 7.96 -1.16 6.73
N VAL A 83 7.10 -2.16 6.50
CA VAL A 83 5.68 -1.94 6.21
C VAL A 83 4.92 -1.50 7.47
N GLY A 84 5.30 -1.97 8.65
CA GLY A 84 4.76 -1.45 9.92
C GLY A 84 5.11 0.03 10.13
N CYS A 85 6.36 0.41 9.89
CA CYS A 85 6.78 1.81 9.95
C CYS A 85 6.00 2.68 8.94
N MET A 86 5.82 2.22 7.69
CA MET A 86 4.97 2.90 6.70
C MET A 86 3.51 3.06 7.15
N GLY A 87 2.98 2.13 7.94
CA GLY A 87 1.63 2.23 8.48
C GLY A 87 1.50 3.31 9.56
N ALA A 88 2.58 3.52 10.32
CA ALA A 88 2.66 4.48 11.40
C ALA A 88 2.91 5.93 10.92
N THR A 89 3.48 6.14 9.73
CA THR A 89 3.84 7.49 9.25
C THR A 89 2.63 8.39 9.03
N TRP A 90 1.52 7.83 8.52
CA TRP A 90 0.34 8.60 8.16
C TRP A 90 -0.39 9.24 9.36
N PRO A 91 -0.72 8.51 10.46
CA PRO A 91 -1.30 9.15 11.65
C PRO A 91 -0.45 10.27 12.22
N ILE A 92 0.88 10.13 12.16
CA ILE A 92 1.82 11.11 12.71
C ILE A 92 1.89 12.38 11.87
N ILE A 93 1.95 12.26 10.53
CA ILE A 93 2.01 13.43 9.66
C ILE A 93 0.69 14.21 9.64
N VAL A 94 -0.45 13.50 9.69
CA VAL A 94 -1.77 14.14 9.77
C VAL A 94 -1.88 14.97 11.05
N ARG A 95 -1.43 14.47 12.20
CA ARG A 95 -1.39 15.26 13.44
C ARG A 95 -0.52 16.51 13.34
N TYR A 96 0.59 16.45 12.63
CA TYR A 96 1.47 17.61 12.45
C TYR A 96 0.84 18.69 11.55
N VAL A 97 0.19 18.26 10.46
CA VAL A 97 -0.38 19.13 9.43
C VAL A 97 -1.74 19.71 9.85
N VAL A 98 -2.60 18.89 10.43
CA VAL A 98 -3.97 19.27 10.81
C VAL A 98 -3.95 19.88 12.21
N ARG A 99 -4.10 21.20 12.27
CA ARG A 99 -4.19 21.96 13.54
C ARG A 99 -5.61 22.31 13.96
N THR A 100 -6.59 22.16 13.06
CA THR A 100 -8.00 22.52 13.33
C THR A 100 -8.93 21.62 12.52
N ASP A 101 -10.08 21.24 13.08
CA ASP A 101 -11.02 20.30 12.45
C ASP A 101 -11.55 20.78 11.08
N ALA A 102 -11.69 22.10 10.90
CA ALA A 102 -12.09 22.71 9.63
C ALA A 102 -11.09 22.47 8.48
N SER A 103 -9.84 22.14 8.81
CA SER A 103 -8.75 21.91 7.84
C SER A 103 -8.54 20.43 7.49
N ILE A 104 -9.22 19.50 8.21
CA ILE A 104 -9.05 18.04 8.02
C ILE A 104 -9.27 17.64 6.57
N GLY A 105 -10.41 18.01 5.96
CA GLY A 105 -10.78 17.54 4.63
C GLY A 105 -9.78 17.93 3.52
N PRO A 106 -9.59 19.24 3.25
CA PRO A 106 -8.75 19.70 2.15
C PRO A 106 -7.26 19.32 2.30
N HIS A 107 -6.70 19.48 3.51
CA HIS A 107 -5.28 19.17 3.73
C HIS A 107 -5.03 17.67 3.72
N THR A 108 -5.82 16.87 4.44
CA THR A 108 -5.65 15.40 4.43
C THR A 108 -5.80 14.84 3.01
N GLY A 109 -6.74 15.37 2.22
CA GLY A 109 -6.93 14.99 0.82
C GLY A 109 -5.73 15.31 -0.07
N LEU A 110 -5.14 16.51 0.04
CA LEU A 110 -3.97 16.91 -0.74
C LEU A 110 -2.74 16.06 -0.38
N PHE A 111 -2.46 15.86 0.91
CA PHE A 111 -1.34 15.02 1.36
C PHE A 111 -1.51 13.56 0.92
N TYR A 112 -2.75 13.05 0.91
CA TYR A 112 -3.05 11.70 0.42
C TYR A 112 -2.82 11.59 -1.08
N ALA A 113 -3.24 12.58 -1.86
CA ALA A 113 -3.03 12.64 -3.29
C ALA A 113 -1.54 12.73 -3.66
N LEU A 114 -0.76 13.57 -2.95
CA LEU A 114 0.69 13.69 -3.16
C LEU A 114 1.42 12.38 -2.81
N ASN A 115 1.09 11.75 -1.68
CA ASN A 115 1.64 10.46 -1.29
C ASN A 115 1.34 9.38 -2.35
N THR A 116 0.10 9.35 -2.84
CA THR A 116 -0.33 8.38 -3.85
C THR A 116 0.34 8.63 -5.20
N ALA A 117 0.48 9.89 -5.63
CA ALA A 117 1.22 10.26 -6.84
C ALA A 117 2.70 9.84 -6.74
N GLY A 118 3.33 10.07 -5.59
CA GLY A 118 4.67 9.59 -5.30
C GLY A 118 4.77 8.06 -5.38
N ALA A 119 3.79 7.33 -4.84
CA ALA A 119 3.73 5.87 -4.92
C ALA A 119 3.57 5.37 -6.36
N VAL A 120 2.74 6.01 -7.18
CA VAL A 120 2.58 5.71 -8.62
C VAL A 120 3.90 5.91 -9.37
N LEU A 121 4.50 7.09 -9.23
CA LEU A 121 5.78 7.42 -9.89
C LEU A 121 6.91 6.49 -9.41
N GLY A 122 7.01 6.26 -8.11
CA GLY A 122 8.02 5.38 -7.51
C GLY A 122 7.87 3.93 -7.97
N THR A 123 6.64 3.42 -8.05
CA THR A 123 6.36 2.06 -8.53
C THR A 123 6.77 1.88 -9.99
N LEU A 124 6.38 2.83 -10.86
CA LEU A 124 6.73 2.78 -12.28
C LEU A 124 8.23 2.96 -12.50
N ALA A 125 8.86 3.94 -11.84
CA ALA A 125 10.30 4.15 -11.91
C ALA A 125 11.07 2.91 -11.41
N THR A 126 10.60 2.26 -10.35
CA THR A 126 11.25 1.05 -9.82
C THR A 126 11.19 -0.09 -10.85
N ALA A 127 10.02 -0.37 -11.42
CA ALA A 127 9.84 -1.51 -12.31
C ALA A 127 10.42 -1.32 -13.72
N TYR A 128 10.35 -0.11 -14.26
CA TYR A 128 10.72 0.16 -15.66
C TYR A 128 12.09 0.83 -15.81
N LEU A 129 12.65 1.42 -14.75
CA LEU A 129 13.93 2.12 -14.82
C LEU A 129 14.96 1.53 -13.85
N LEU A 130 14.70 1.55 -12.53
CA LEU A 130 15.70 1.21 -11.52
C LEU A 130 16.05 -0.29 -11.54
N LEU A 131 15.06 -1.18 -11.52
CA LEU A 131 15.31 -2.62 -11.54
C LEU A 131 16.05 -3.07 -12.81
N PRO A 132 15.63 -2.67 -14.03
CA PRO A 132 16.34 -3.05 -15.25
C PRO A 132 17.77 -2.49 -15.35
N THR A 133 18.03 -1.29 -14.83
CA THR A 133 19.34 -0.61 -15.00
C THR A 133 20.32 -0.88 -13.86
N LEU A 134 19.84 -0.90 -12.61
CA LEU A 134 20.66 -1.02 -11.40
C LEU A 134 20.63 -2.44 -10.81
N GLY A 135 19.62 -3.24 -11.17
CA GLY A 135 19.35 -4.52 -10.53
C GLY A 135 18.74 -4.37 -9.13
N LEU A 136 18.43 -5.51 -8.51
CA LEU A 136 17.68 -5.57 -7.25
C LEU A 136 18.41 -4.88 -6.08
N GLN A 137 19.68 -5.21 -5.87
CA GLN A 137 20.43 -4.75 -4.69
C GLN A 137 20.64 -3.23 -4.70
N GLN A 138 21.04 -2.66 -5.83
CA GLN A 138 21.24 -1.22 -5.95
C GLN A 138 19.91 -0.45 -5.89
N THR A 139 18.82 -1.03 -6.38
CA THR A 139 17.47 -0.45 -6.23
C THR A 139 17.07 -0.37 -4.76
N ILE A 140 17.33 -1.42 -3.96
CA ILE A 140 17.10 -1.41 -2.50
C ILE A 140 17.92 -0.30 -1.84
N TRP A 141 19.20 -0.18 -2.17
CA TRP A 141 20.07 0.86 -1.62
C TRP A 141 19.62 2.27 -2.00
N THR A 142 19.14 2.45 -3.24
CA THR A 142 18.59 3.73 -3.71
C THR A 142 17.35 4.10 -2.89
N GLY A 143 16.42 3.16 -2.71
CA GLY A 143 15.24 3.38 -1.86
C GLY A 143 15.61 3.72 -0.41
N ALA A 144 16.55 2.98 0.18
CA ALA A 144 17.04 3.26 1.53
C ALA A 144 17.70 4.63 1.65
N ALA A 145 18.48 5.05 0.64
CA ALA A 145 19.11 6.37 0.60
C ALA A 145 18.06 7.49 0.51
N VAL A 146 17.01 7.31 -0.30
CA VAL A 146 15.89 8.27 -0.39
C VAL A 146 15.16 8.38 0.94
N ASN A 147 14.79 7.28 1.60
CA ASN A 147 14.18 7.32 2.94
C ASN A 147 15.11 7.94 3.99
N GLY A 148 16.41 7.66 3.90
CA GLY A 148 17.42 8.32 4.75
C GLY A 148 17.45 9.83 4.55
N LEU A 149 17.38 10.31 3.30
CA LEU A 149 17.28 11.73 2.98
C LEU A 149 15.98 12.36 3.54
N VAL A 150 14.85 11.68 3.40
CA VAL A 150 13.56 12.13 3.97
C VAL A 150 13.67 12.25 5.50
N CYS A 151 14.29 11.29 6.17
CA CYS A 151 14.58 11.34 7.61
C CYS A 151 15.41 12.58 7.98
N LEU A 152 16.51 12.84 7.26
CA LEU A 152 17.36 14.02 7.50
C LEU A 152 16.61 15.34 7.31
N ILE A 153 15.80 15.43 6.25
CA ILE A 153 14.96 16.60 5.98
C ILE A 153 13.95 16.80 7.11
N ALA A 154 13.29 15.74 7.56
CA ALA A 154 12.32 15.82 8.67
C ALA A 154 12.98 16.29 9.97
N LEU A 155 14.17 15.79 10.31
CA LEU A 155 14.94 16.24 11.47
C LEU A 155 15.40 17.71 11.34
N PHE A 156 15.77 18.14 10.13
CA PHE A 156 16.16 19.53 9.87
C PHE A 156 14.98 20.49 10.03
N VAL A 157 13.80 20.11 9.55
CA VAL A 157 12.57 20.91 9.71
C VAL A 157 12.12 20.92 11.18
N ASP A 158 12.19 19.79 11.89
CA ASP A 158 11.82 19.70 13.31
C ASP A 158 12.64 20.66 14.17
N ARG A 159 13.94 20.78 13.90
CA ARG A 159 14.84 21.73 14.58
C ARG A 159 14.47 23.19 14.38
N GLN A 160 13.86 23.54 13.24
CA GLN A 160 13.43 24.92 12.98
C GLN A 160 12.07 25.26 13.63
N VAL A 161 11.27 24.24 13.96
CA VAL A 161 9.95 24.42 14.57
C VAL A 161 10.04 24.55 16.10
N ASP A 162 11.16 24.14 16.71
CA ASP A 162 11.45 24.30 18.15
C ASP A 162 11.41 25.78 18.62
N ASP A 163 11.54 26.79 17.72
CA ASP A 163 11.50 28.22 18.08
C ASP A 163 10.09 28.87 18.09
N LEU A 164 9.02 28.16 17.70
CA LEU A 164 7.70 28.79 17.47
C LEU A 164 6.51 28.16 18.22
N VAL A 165 6.68 27.06 18.96
CA VAL A 165 5.53 26.29 19.50
C VAL A 165 5.70 25.95 20.98
N VAL A 166 5.80 26.97 21.83
CA VAL A 166 5.41 26.92 23.25
C VAL A 166 4.11 27.70 23.40
N ALA A 167 3.02 27.22 22.79
CA ALA A 167 1.68 27.71 23.08
C ALA A 167 0.63 26.78 22.48
N THR A 168 -0.30 26.36 23.32
CA THR A 168 -1.57 25.67 23.03
C THR A 168 -1.51 24.14 23.05
N ASP A 169 -1.46 23.67 24.29
CA ASP A 169 -1.95 22.39 24.73
C ASP A 169 -3.49 22.36 24.55
N GLN A 170 -3.99 21.66 23.52
CA GLN A 170 -5.34 21.09 23.52
C GLN A 170 -5.31 19.75 22.81
N ALA A 171 -5.50 18.68 23.60
CA ALA A 171 -5.71 17.33 23.12
C ALA A 171 -6.93 17.27 22.19
N PRO A 172 -6.89 16.52 21.07
CA PRO A 172 -8.07 16.30 20.25
C PRO A 172 -9.15 15.63 21.10
N GLN A 173 -10.32 16.27 21.19
CA GLN A 173 -11.46 15.70 21.89
C GLN A 173 -11.94 14.45 21.16
N ASN A 174 -11.98 13.33 21.89
CA ASN A 174 -12.53 12.06 21.44
C ASN A 174 -14.01 12.25 21.09
N HIS A 175 -14.32 12.50 19.82
CA HIS A 175 -15.67 12.35 19.31
C HIS A 175 -15.96 10.85 19.12
N SER A 176 -16.41 10.24 20.22
CA SER A 176 -17.14 8.97 20.15
C SER A 176 -18.42 9.21 19.36
N PHE A 177 -18.39 8.90 18.06
CA PHE A 177 -19.61 8.72 17.30
C PHE A 177 -20.31 7.46 17.85
N ALA A 178 -21.09 7.58 18.93
CA ALA A 178 -21.97 6.50 19.36
C ALA A 178 -23.04 6.31 18.28
N ASN A 179 -22.81 5.38 17.35
CA ASN A 179 -23.79 5.00 16.34
C ASN A 179 -23.75 3.47 16.17
N ASN A 180 -24.89 2.82 16.42
CA ASN A 180 -25.04 1.35 16.41
C ASN A 180 -24.75 0.71 15.04
N HIS A 181 -24.60 1.51 13.97
CA HIS A 181 -24.29 1.06 12.62
C HIS A 181 -22.79 1.04 12.27
N LYS A 182 -21.92 1.53 13.17
CA LYS A 182 -20.45 1.49 13.01
C LYS A 182 -19.89 0.11 12.61
N PRO A 183 -20.26 -1.00 13.28
CA PRO A 183 -19.67 -2.29 12.95
C PRO A 183 -20.12 -2.78 11.57
N LEU A 184 -21.37 -2.51 11.17
CA LEU A 184 -21.88 -2.89 9.85
C LEU A 184 -21.21 -2.08 8.73
N ILE A 185 -21.06 -0.77 8.91
CA ILE A 185 -20.36 0.09 7.93
C ILE A 185 -18.89 -0.33 7.83
N ALA A 186 -18.23 -0.60 8.97
CA ALA A 186 -16.86 -1.10 8.99
C ALA A 186 -16.74 -2.45 8.26
N LEU A 187 -17.69 -3.37 8.46
CA LEU A 187 -17.74 -4.64 7.74
C LEU A 187 -17.91 -4.44 6.23
N LEU A 188 -18.81 -3.56 5.79
CA LEU A 188 -19.01 -3.26 4.36
C LEU A 188 -17.75 -2.67 3.71
N ILE A 189 -17.06 -1.76 4.41
CA ILE A 189 -15.79 -1.20 3.94
C ILE A 189 -14.71 -2.28 3.91
N ALA A 190 -14.63 -3.14 4.92
CA ALA A 190 -13.67 -4.24 4.98
C ALA A 190 -13.89 -5.25 3.85
N LEU A 191 -15.15 -5.62 3.57
CA LEU A 191 -15.50 -6.49 2.46
C LEU A 191 -15.18 -5.85 1.11
N SER A 192 -15.46 -4.56 0.93
CA SER A 192 -15.06 -3.83 -0.29
C SER A 192 -13.54 -3.81 -0.48
N GLY A 193 -12.78 -3.58 0.60
CA GLY A 193 -11.32 -3.59 0.55
C GLY A 193 -10.77 -4.99 0.23
N LEU A 194 -11.35 -6.03 0.83
CA LEU A 194 -11.03 -7.42 0.54
C LEU A 194 -11.28 -7.75 -0.94
N THR A 195 -12.41 -7.35 -1.50
CA THR A 195 -12.72 -7.53 -2.93
C THR A 195 -11.73 -6.78 -3.82
N ALA A 196 -11.34 -5.56 -3.45
CA ALA A 196 -10.32 -4.80 -4.18
C ALA A 196 -8.97 -5.52 -4.20
N PHE A 197 -8.53 -6.11 -3.08
CA PHE A 197 -7.30 -6.91 -3.05
C PHE A 197 -7.38 -8.21 -3.86
N PHE A 198 -8.56 -8.86 -3.90
CA PHE A 198 -8.77 -9.99 -4.82
C PHE A 198 -8.57 -9.56 -6.28
N TYR A 199 -9.12 -8.40 -6.65
CA TYR A 199 -8.93 -7.85 -7.98
C TYR A 199 -7.47 -7.52 -8.28
N GLU A 200 -6.73 -6.91 -7.35
CA GLU A 200 -5.29 -6.64 -7.55
C GLU A 200 -4.51 -7.93 -7.90
N VAL A 201 -4.74 -9.03 -7.18
CA VAL A 201 -4.08 -10.31 -7.45
C VAL A 201 -4.56 -10.93 -8.78
N PHE A 202 -5.85 -10.86 -9.06
CA PHE A 202 -6.42 -11.43 -10.29
C PHE A 202 -5.93 -10.68 -11.53
N TRP A 203 -5.95 -9.35 -11.51
CA TRP A 203 -5.49 -8.52 -12.62
C TRP A 203 -4.00 -8.67 -12.88
N THR A 204 -3.17 -8.75 -11.85
CA THR A 204 -1.72 -9.00 -12.05
C THR A 204 -1.45 -10.36 -12.66
N ARG A 205 -2.23 -11.37 -12.28
CA ARG A 205 -2.15 -12.70 -12.91
C ARG A 205 -2.61 -12.68 -14.37
N LEU A 206 -3.64 -11.92 -14.70
CA LEU A 206 -4.15 -11.78 -16.07
C LEU A 206 -3.23 -10.94 -16.98
N LEU A 207 -2.57 -9.91 -16.43
CA LEU A 207 -1.63 -9.05 -17.16
C LEU A 207 -0.25 -9.69 -17.32
N SER A 208 0.13 -10.63 -16.45
CA SER A 208 1.46 -11.23 -16.47
C SER A 208 1.85 -11.89 -17.80
N PRO A 209 0.96 -12.58 -18.55
CA PRO A 209 1.31 -13.16 -19.85
C PRO A 209 1.48 -12.14 -20.98
N THR A 210 0.80 -10.99 -20.89
CA THR A 210 0.85 -9.95 -21.95
C THR A 210 1.99 -8.95 -21.72
N MET A 211 2.44 -8.82 -20.47
CA MET A 211 3.56 -7.97 -20.08
C MET A 211 4.90 -8.74 -20.13
N ALA A 212 6.02 -8.02 -20.14
CA ALA A 212 7.37 -8.59 -20.17
C ALA A 212 7.79 -9.35 -18.88
N GLY A 213 6.88 -9.55 -17.92
CA GLY A 213 7.13 -10.22 -16.66
C GLY A 213 6.15 -9.85 -15.54
N THR A 214 6.21 -10.61 -14.44
CA THR A 214 5.35 -10.42 -13.25
C THR A 214 5.59 -9.08 -12.56
N ILE A 215 6.84 -8.59 -12.55
CA ILE A 215 7.21 -7.31 -11.93
C ILE A 215 6.54 -6.13 -12.67
N THR A 216 6.62 -6.11 -13.99
CA THR A 216 6.02 -5.05 -14.82
C THR A 216 4.49 -5.11 -14.80
N ALA A 217 3.91 -6.31 -14.76
CA ALA A 217 2.47 -6.50 -14.60
C ALA A 217 1.97 -5.98 -13.24
N PHE A 218 2.67 -6.35 -12.15
CA PHE A 218 2.36 -5.86 -10.81
C PHE A 218 2.47 -4.34 -10.71
N ALA A 219 3.56 -3.76 -11.24
CA ALA A 219 3.79 -2.32 -11.18
C ALA A 219 2.75 -1.52 -11.97
N THR A 220 2.41 -1.96 -13.18
CA THR A 220 1.39 -1.28 -14.01
C THR A 220 0.01 -1.38 -13.40
N MET A 221 -0.36 -2.56 -12.88
CA MET A 221 -1.62 -2.75 -12.18
C MET A 221 -1.69 -1.80 -10.97
N LEU A 222 -0.68 -1.83 -10.09
CA LEU A 222 -0.67 -1.01 -8.88
C LEU A 222 -0.69 0.49 -9.20
N ALA A 223 0.09 0.94 -10.18
CA ALA A 223 0.10 2.32 -10.63
C ALA A 223 -1.29 2.77 -11.14
N THR A 224 -1.93 1.94 -11.96
CA THR A 224 -3.27 2.23 -12.52
C THR A 224 -4.32 2.24 -11.41
N PHE A 225 -4.24 1.30 -10.47
CA PHE A 225 -5.15 1.21 -9.32
C PHE A 225 -5.04 2.44 -8.41
N LEU A 226 -3.82 2.84 -8.03
CA LEU A 226 -3.56 4.01 -7.20
C LEU A 226 -3.94 5.33 -7.89
N ALA A 227 -3.67 5.45 -9.19
CA ALA A 227 -4.12 6.60 -9.98
C ALA A 227 -5.65 6.68 -10.02
N GLY A 228 -6.32 5.54 -10.24
CA GLY A 228 -7.77 5.42 -10.20
C GLY A 228 -8.37 5.82 -8.85
N LEU A 229 -7.77 5.37 -7.74
CA LEU A 229 -8.20 5.77 -6.38
C LEU A 229 -8.07 7.28 -6.16
N THR A 230 -6.98 7.88 -6.64
CA THR A 230 -6.75 9.33 -6.49
C THR A 230 -7.75 10.15 -7.28
N VAL A 231 -7.96 9.81 -8.56
CA VAL A 231 -8.91 10.50 -9.43
C VAL A 231 -10.35 10.26 -8.97
N GLY A 232 -10.70 9.01 -8.65
CA GLY A 232 -12.02 8.63 -8.17
C GLY A 232 -12.37 9.28 -6.83
N GLY A 233 -11.44 9.32 -5.88
CA GLY A 233 -11.61 10.02 -4.61
C GLY A 233 -11.78 11.53 -4.78
N GLY A 234 -11.01 12.15 -5.68
CA GLY A 234 -11.14 13.57 -6.00
C GLY A 234 -12.49 13.92 -6.64
N LEU A 235 -12.97 13.10 -7.58
CA LEU A 235 -14.29 13.26 -8.19
C LEU A 235 -15.41 13.03 -7.16
N ALA A 236 -15.34 11.94 -6.39
CA ALA A 236 -16.32 11.63 -5.35
C ALA A 236 -16.40 12.72 -4.28
N GLY A 237 -15.26 13.33 -3.90
CA GLY A 237 -15.22 14.46 -2.98
C GLY A 237 -15.94 15.70 -3.51
N ARG A 238 -15.93 15.93 -4.83
CA ARG A 238 -16.67 17.04 -5.48
C ARG A 238 -18.17 16.73 -5.62
N LEU A 239 -18.53 15.48 -5.94
CA LEU A 239 -19.93 15.09 -6.19
C LEU A 239 -20.72 14.78 -4.90
N SER A 240 -20.04 14.33 -3.84
CA SER A 240 -20.64 13.83 -2.59
C SER A 240 -20.46 14.80 -1.41
N SER A 241 -20.59 16.10 -1.65
CA SER A 241 -20.43 17.17 -0.64
C SER A 241 -21.43 17.10 0.53
N ARG A 242 -22.43 16.20 0.47
CA ARG A 242 -23.37 15.93 1.57
C ARG A 242 -23.28 14.48 2.02
N ALA A 243 -23.15 14.27 3.33
CA ALA A 243 -23.13 12.94 3.97
C ALA A 243 -24.34 12.06 3.58
N GLN A 244 -25.51 12.66 3.34
CA GLN A 244 -26.72 11.97 2.89
C GLN A 244 -26.60 11.33 1.49
N ARG A 245 -25.65 11.76 0.65
CA ARG A 245 -25.40 11.20 -0.69
C ARG A 245 -24.27 10.17 -0.72
N ALA A 246 -23.55 9.97 0.40
CA ALA A 246 -22.41 9.06 0.46
C ALA A 246 -22.81 7.59 0.30
N ALA A 247 -23.89 7.16 0.95
CA ALA A 247 -24.39 5.78 0.84
C ALA A 247 -24.85 5.39 -0.58
N PRO A 248 -25.72 6.16 -1.27
CA PRO A 248 -26.08 5.83 -2.65
C PRO A 248 -24.88 5.97 -3.61
N GLY A 249 -23.97 6.93 -3.38
CA GLY A 249 -22.73 7.05 -4.16
C GLY A 249 -21.85 5.81 -4.04
N PHE A 250 -21.70 5.26 -2.83
CA PHE A 250 -20.99 4.00 -2.59
C PHE A 250 -21.64 2.83 -3.32
N ALA A 251 -22.97 2.69 -3.25
CA ALA A 251 -23.68 1.62 -3.95
C ALA A 251 -23.50 1.69 -5.48
N VAL A 252 -23.61 2.89 -6.07
CA VAL A 252 -23.37 3.09 -7.51
C VAL A 252 -21.92 2.76 -7.88
N ALA A 253 -20.94 3.16 -7.06
CA ALA A 253 -19.54 2.84 -7.31
C ALA A 253 -19.28 1.32 -7.26
N GLN A 254 -19.90 0.59 -6.33
CA GLN A 254 -19.80 -0.87 -6.25
C GLN A 254 -20.41 -1.56 -7.48
N LEU A 255 -21.62 -1.15 -7.89
CA LEU A 255 -22.28 -1.67 -9.09
C LEU A 255 -21.47 -1.37 -10.35
N GLY A 256 -20.95 -0.15 -10.48
CA GLY A 256 -20.08 0.24 -11.59
C GLY A 256 -18.81 -0.62 -11.65
N THR A 257 -18.18 -0.86 -10.50
CA THR A 257 -16.99 -1.72 -10.40
C THR A 257 -17.29 -3.15 -10.84
N ALA A 258 -18.42 -3.72 -10.39
CA ALA A 258 -18.84 -5.06 -10.78
C ALA A 258 -19.10 -5.17 -12.30
N LEU A 259 -19.84 -4.23 -12.88
CA LEU A 259 -20.16 -4.21 -14.31
C LEU A 259 -18.92 -4.03 -15.18
N LEU A 260 -18.04 -3.08 -14.83
CA LEU A 260 -16.81 -2.84 -15.58
C LEU A 260 -15.85 -4.03 -15.50
N THR A 261 -15.80 -4.71 -14.36
CA THR A 261 -14.98 -5.93 -14.20
C THR A 261 -15.48 -7.07 -15.08
N LEU A 262 -16.80 -7.29 -15.12
CA LEU A 262 -17.41 -8.30 -16.01
C LEU A 262 -17.12 -7.98 -17.48
N LEU A 263 -17.33 -6.72 -17.89
CA LEU A 263 -17.04 -6.29 -19.26
C LEU A 263 -15.56 -6.50 -19.62
N ALA A 264 -14.64 -6.12 -18.72
CA ALA A 264 -13.21 -6.31 -18.95
C ALA A 264 -12.83 -7.79 -19.09
N TYR A 265 -13.43 -8.67 -18.28
CA TYR A 265 -13.22 -10.11 -18.37
C TYR A 265 -13.71 -10.68 -19.71
N GLU A 266 -14.92 -10.32 -20.14
CA GLU A 266 -15.47 -10.76 -21.43
C GLU A 266 -14.60 -10.33 -22.62
N ILE A 267 -14.10 -9.08 -22.61
CA ILE A 267 -13.20 -8.58 -23.65
C ILE A 267 -11.88 -9.37 -23.67
N LEU A 268 -11.28 -9.60 -22.50
CA LEU A 268 -10.06 -10.39 -22.38
C LEU A 268 -10.25 -11.83 -22.87
N CYS A 269 -11.37 -12.46 -22.52
CA CYS A 269 -11.72 -13.80 -23.00
C CYS A 269 -11.90 -13.82 -24.52
N ALA A 270 -12.61 -12.86 -25.10
CA ALA A 270 -12.78 -12.76 -26.55
C ALA A 270 -11.44 -12.61 -27.27
N MET A 271 -10.56 -11.73 -26.79
CA MET A 271 -9.22 -11.55 -27.35
C MET A 271 -8.32 -12.79 -27.21
N ALA A 272 -8.45 -13.54 -26.11
CA ALA A 272 -7.71 -14.77 -25.90
C ALA A 272 -8.18 -15.91 -26.82
N ILE A 273 -9.49 -16.00 -27.08
CA ILE A 273 -10.08 -16.95 -28.01
C ILE A 273 -9.62 -16.66 -29.45
N ASP A 274 -9.52 -15.39 -29.84
CA ASP A 274 -9.04 -14.99 -31.18
C ASP A 274 -7.55 -15.32 -31.42
N GLN A 275 -6.74 -15.44 -30.36
CA GLN A 275 -5.34 -15.85 -30.46
C GLN A 275 -5.15 -17.36 -30.57
N LEU A 276 -6.13 -18.15 -30.11
CA LEU A 276 -6.16 -19.59 -30.33
C LEU A 276 -6.69 -19.83 -31.74
N GLY A 277 -5.81 -20.14 -32.69
CA GLY A 277 -6.16 -20.34 -34.11
C GLY A 277 -7.36 -21.28 -34.34
N PRO A 278 -7.88 -21.35 -35.57
CA PRO A 278 -9.22 -21.87 -35.90
C PRO A 278 -9.55 -23.29 -35.39
N ALA A 279 -8.55 -24.10 -35.06
CA ALA A 279 -8.72 -25.43 -34.47
C ALA A 279 -9.28 -25.41 -33.02
N ALA A 280 -9.06 -24.34 -32.25
CA ALA A 280 -9.61 -24.20 -30.89
C ALA A 280 -11.02 -23.59 -30.90
N GLN A 281 -11.32 -22.73 -31.87
CA GLN A 281 -12.64 -22.13 -32.07
C GLN A 281 -13.72 -23.16 -32.46
N ALA A 282 -13.33 -24.29 -33.06
CA ALA A 282 -14.25 -25.37 -33.42
C ALA A 282 -14.60 -26.32 -32.25
N ALA A 283 -13.94 -26.17 -31.09
CA ALA A 283 -14.08 -27.05 -29.92
C ALA A 283 -14.73 -26.39 -28.69
N ALA A 284 -15.06 -25.09 -28.78
CA ALA A 284 -15.81 -24.33 -27.77
C ALA A 284 -17.26 -24.11 -28.23
#